data_AF-A0A1H7MBU1-F1
#
_entry.id   AF-A0A1H7MBU1-F1
#
_cell.length_a   1.000
_cell.length_b   1.000
_cell.length_c   1.000
_cell.angle_alpha   90.00
_cell.angle_beta   90.00
_cell.angle_gamma   90.00
#
_symmetry.space_group_name_H-M   'P 1'
#
loop_
_entity.id
_entity.type
_entity.pdbx_description
1 polymer ?
#
loop_
_entity_poly.entity_id
_entity_poly.type
_entity_poly.pdbx_seq_one_letter_code
_entity_poly.pdbx_strand_id
1 'polypeptide(L)'
;MKPLETERMIHFLYRMSMYVSNVSRDNIVSFMHGADFGKCSEPHWTKLLNEFILIEYKIEGRAIGWSYQVELFSKQEGIEWTEGFKKLMLEMINKSDKTPITNKTKNWIHKLENNNTQTL
;
A
#
# COMPACT_ATOMS: atom_id res chain seq x y z
N MET A 1 3.89 -11.25 -5.46
CA MET A 1 4.20 -11.45 -4.03
C MET A 1 3.64 -12.77 -3.54
N LYS A 2 4.23 -13.39 -2.52
CA LYS A 2 3.64 -14.59 -1.91
C LYS A 2 2.35 -14.21 -1.15
N PRO A 3 1.32 -15.09 -1.08
CA PRO A 3 0.05 -14.76 -0.45
C PRO A 3 0.16 -14.25 1.00
N LEU A 4 1.04 -14.86 1.80
CA LEU A 4 1.28 -14.45 3.19
C LEU A 4 1.88 -13.03 3.28
N GLU A 5 2.73 -12.65 2.33
CA GLU A 5 3.33 -11.31 2.29
C GLU A 5 2.28 -10.27 1.91
N THR A 6 1.43 -10.59 0.94
CA THR A 6 0.29 -9.75 0.57
C THR A 6 -0.66 -9.58 1.75
N GLU A 7 -0.99 -10.66 2.48
CA GLU A 7 -1.81 -10.60 3.71
C GLU A 7 -1.18 -9.67 4.75
N ARG A 8 0.12 -9.81 5.03
CA ARG A 8 0.85 -8.92 5.96
C ARG A 8 0.81 -7.46 5.51
N MET A 9 0.99 -7.19 4.21
CA MET A 9 0.90 -5.85 3.68
C MET A 9 -0.51 -5.26 3.84
N ILE A 10 -1.56 -6.04 3.54
CA ILE A 10 -2.94 -5.63 3.79
C ILE A 10 -3.17 -5.32 5.27
N HIS A 11 -2.67 -6.17 6.18
CA HIS A 11 -2.75 -5.90 7.62
C HIS A 11 -2.08 -4.58 8.00
N PHE A 12 -0.89 -4.30 7.47
CA PHE A 12 -0.23 -3.01 7.64
C PHE A 12 -1.09 -1.85 7.13
N LEU A 13 -1.61 -1.92 5.90
CA LEU A 13 -2.40 -0.85 5.28
C LEU A 13 -3.66 -0.46 6.08
N TYR A 14 -4.28 -1.42 6.78
CA TYR A 14 -5.47 -1.18 7.60
C TYR A 14 -5.16 -0.92 9.09
N ARG A 15 -3.95 -1.25 9.56
CA ARG A 15 -3.56 -1.12 10.97
C ARG A 15 -2.19 -0.47 11.13
N MET A 16 -1.88 0.54 10.31
CA MET A 16 -0.55 1.15 10.26
C MET A 16 -0.03 1.56 11.65
N SER A 17 -0.90 2.10 12.51
CA SER A 17 -0.56 2.50 13.88
C SER A 17 -0.06 1.37 14.80
N MET A 18 -0.28 0.10 14.44
CA MET A 18 0.30 -1.04 15.17
C MET A 18 1.75 -1.33 14.76
N TYR A 19 2.18 -0.85 13.59
CA TYR A 19 3.50 -1.11 13.02
C TYR A 19 4.42 0.10 13.09
N VAL A 20 3.85 1.31 13.10
CA VAL A 20 4.57 2.58 13.20
C VAL A 20 4.02 3.42 14.34
N SER A 21 4.91 4.04 15.11
CA SER A 21 4.57 4.81 16.31
C SER A 21 3.63 5.98 16.03
N ASN A 22 3.82 6.63 14.88
CA ASN A 22 2.91 7.63 14.31
C ASN A 22 2.71 7.33 12.82
N VAL A 23 1.48 7.48 12.31
CA VAL A 23 1.18 7.25 10.89
C VAL A 23 1.57 8.49 10.08
N SER A 24 2.88 8.65 9.86
CA SER A 24 3.48 9.71 9.05
C SER A 24 4.07 9.14 7.77
N ARG A 25 4.24 10.01 6.76
CA ARG A 25 4.94 9.68 5.50
C ARG A 25 6.27 8.98 5.77
N ASP A 26 7.12 9.58 6.60
CA ASP A 26 8.48 9.09 6.81
C ASP A 26 8.48 7.71 7.47
N ASN A 27 7.62 7.49 8.48
CA ASN A 27 7.50 6.19 9.14
C ASN A 27 6.98 5.10 8.19
N ILE A 28 6.03 5.44 7.31
CA ILE A 28 5.53 4.51 6.28
C ILE A 28 6.64 4.19 5.28
N VAL A 29 7.38 5.20 4.81
CA VAL A 29 8.51 5.00 3.89
C VAL A 29 9.56 4.09 4.52
N SER A 30 9.97 4.36 5.76
CA SER A 30 10.91 3.52 6.50
C SER A 30 10.40 2.10 6.68
N PHE A 31 9.13 1.92 7.02
CA PHE A 31 8.51 0.59 7.13
C PHE A 31 8.56 -0.18 5.81
N MET A 32 8.21 0.46 4.69
CA MET A 32 8.21 -0.16 3.36
C MET A 32 9.62 -0.61 2.94
N HIS A 33 10.64 0.21 3.17
CA HIS A 33 12.03 -0.19 2.92
C HIS A 33 12.48 -1.32 3.86
N GLY A 34 12.06 -1.31 5.12
CA GLY A 34 12.29 -2.42 6.05
C GLY A 34 11.59 -3.72 5.62
N ALA A 35 10.40 -3.63 5.05
CA ALA A 35 9.64 -4.77 4.53
C ALA A 35 10.30 -5.40 3.28
N ASP A 36 11.08 -4.62 2.54
CA ASP A 36 11.87 -5.09 1.40
C ASP A 36 13.28 -5.54 1.78
N PHE A 37 13.75 -5.20 2.99
CA PHE A 37 15.09 -5.55 3.46
C PHE A 37 15.30 -7.07 3.51
N GLY A 38 16.45 -7.53 3.00
CA GLY A 38 16.80 -8.95 2.96
C GLY A 38 16.19 -9.76 1.80
N LYS A 39 15.41 -9.13 0.91
CA LYS A 39 14.86 -9.77 -0.29
C LYS A 39 15.84 -9.69 -1.46
N CYS A 40 16.83 -10.59 -1.56
CA CYS A 40 17.80 -10.53 -2.67
C CYS A 40 17.18 -10.86 -4.06
N SER A 41 16.24 -11.81 -4.12
CA SER A 41 15.69 -12.33 -5.39
C SER A 41 14.16 -12.31 -5.44
N GLU A 42 13.51 -11.75 -4.42
CA GLU A 42 12.05 -11.64 -4.35
C GLU A 42 11.62 -10.24 -4.81
N PRO A 43 10.43 -10.08 -5.41
CA PRO A 43 9.96 -8.75 -5.79
C PRO A 43 9.87 -7.85 -4.55
N HIS A 44 10.17 -6.56 -4.75
CA HIS A 44 10.15 -5.53 -3.71
C HIS A 44 8.88 -4.71 -3.82
N TRP A 45 8.19 -4.47 -2.70
CA TRP A 45 6.98 -3.65 -2.68
C TRP A 45 7.25 -2.23 -3.18
N THR A 46 8.37 -1.64 -2.78
CA THR A 46 8.74 -0.27 -3.19
C THR A 46 8.99 -0.18 -4.70
N LYS A 47 9.61 -1.19 -5.30
CA LYS A 47 9.82 -1.27 -6.75
C LYS A 47 8.49 -1.49 -7.49
N LEU A 48 7.69 -2.45 -7.03
CA LEU A 48 6.38 -2.74 -7.62
C LEU A 48 5.47 -1.51 -7.59
N LEU A 49 5.42 -0.80 -6.46
CA LEU A 49 4.63 0.42 -6.33
C LEU A 49 5.12 1.50 -7.29
N ASN A 50 6.43 1.67 -7.40
CA ASN A 50 7.03 2.65 -8.32
C ASN A 50 6.64 2.38 -9.78
N GLU A 51 6.76 1.12 -10.20
CA GLU A 51 6.40 0.66 -11.56
C GLU A 51 4.89 0.76 -11.80
N PHE A 52 4.08 0.34 -10.84
CA PHE A 52 2.62 0.44 -10.89
C PHE A 52 2.16 1.88 -11.13
N ILE A 53 2.66 2.82 -10.33
CA ILE A 53 2.25 4.22 -10.44
C ILE A 53 2.69 4.81 -11.80
N LEU A 54 3.90 4.48 -12.26
CA LEU A 54 4.38 4.90 -13.57
C LEU A 54 3.50 4.36 -14.70
N ILE A 55 3.15 3.08 -14.66
CA ILE A 55 2.40 2.43 -15.74
C ILE A 55 0.95 2.91 -15.78
N GLU A 56 0.28 2.93 -14.62
CA GLU A 56 -1.16 3.19 -14.53
C GLU A 56 -1.50 4.68 -14.56
N TYR A 57 -0.69 5.53 -13.92
CA TYR A 57 -0.99 6.96 -13.77
C TYR A 57 -0.02 7.87 -14.53
N LYS A 58 1.00 7.31 -15.17
CA LYS A 58 2.03 8.06 -15.93
C LYS A 58 2.78 9.10 -15.08
N ILE A 59 2.87 8.87 -13.77
CA ILE A 59 3.61 9.73 -12.86
C ILE A 59 5.04 9.19 -12.75
N GLU A 60 6.02 9.97 -13.22
CA GLU A 60 7.42 9.56 -13.16
C GLU A 60 8.00 9.65 -11.74
N GLY A 61 8.70 8.58 -11.34
CA GLY A 61 9.55 8.60 -10.16
C GLY A 61 10.80 9.43 -10.43
N ARG A 62 11.03 10.46 -9.60
CA ARG A 62 12.32 11.16 -9.55
C ARG A 62 13.28 10.39 -8.63
N ALA A 63 14.40 11.01 -8.23
CA ALA A 63 15.37 10.41 -7.31
C ALA A 63 14.77 9.86 -6.00
N ILE A 64 13.63 10.40 -5.56
CA ILE A 64 12.90 10.01 -4.33
C ILE A 64 11.95 8.81 -4.56
N GLY A 65 11.76 8.40 -5.82
CA GLY A 65 10.98 7.22 -6.22
C GLY A 65 9.49 7.30 -5.89
N TRP A 66 8.93 6.16 -5.49
CA TRP A 66 7.49 5.98 -5.25
C TRP A 66 6.90 6.98 -4.26
N SER A 67 7.64 7.39 -3.23
CA SER A 67 7.09 8.29 -2.22
C SER A 67 6.77 9.69 -2.78
N TYR A 68 7.53 10.14 -3.79
CA TYR A 68 7.23 11.34 -4.56
C TYR A 68 6.05 11.12 -5.52
N GLN A 69 5.97 9.96 -6.16
CA GLN A 69 4.84 9.65 -7.04
C GLN A 69 3.50 9.63 -6.27
N VAL A 70 3.49 9.05 -5.07
CA VAL A 70 2.33 9.09 -4.16
C VAL A 70 1.95 10.53 -3.82
N GLU A 71 2.93 11.41 -3.57
CA GLU A 71 2.67 12.82 -3.27
C GLU A 71 1.99 13.52 -4.46
N LEU A 72 2.47 13.30 -5.68
CA LEU A 72 1.86 13.86 -6.88
C LEU A 72 0.44 13.33 -7.10
N PHE A 73 0.26 12.01 -6.97
CA PHE A 73 -1.06 11.39 -7.07
C PHE A 73 -2.04 11.97 -6.04
N SER A 74 -1.63 12.08 -4.78
CA SER A 74 -2.48 12.58 -3.70
C SER A 74 -2.88 14.03 -3.94
N LYS A 75 -1.96 14.86 -4.45
CA LYS A 75 -2.26 16.25 -4.86
C LYS A 75 -3.25 16.32 -6.02
N GLN A 76 -3.13 15.43 -7.01
CA GLN A 76 -4.05 15.39 -8.14
C GLN A 76 -5.46 14.97 -7.71
N GLU A 77 -5.55 14.04 -6.76
CA GLU A 77 -6.81 13.51 -6.24
C GLU A 77 -7.42 14.36 -5.10
N GLY A 78 -6.68 15.34 -4.57
CA GLY A 78 -7.13 16.18 -3.46
C GLY A 78 -7.26 15.43 -2.13
N ILE A 79 -6.41 14.43 -1.87
CA ILE A 79 -6.42 13.58 -0.67
C ILE A 79 -5.10 13.67 0.10
N GLU A 80 -5.11 13.23 1.36
CA GLU A 80 -3.88 13.19 2.17
C GLU A 80 -2.90 12.14 1.66
N TRP A 81 -1.60 12.37 1.87
CA TRP A 81 -0.54 11.48 1.36
C TRP A 81 -0.72 10.03 1.84
N THR A 82 -1.12 9.83 3.10
CA THR A 82 -1.35 8.50 3.69
C THR A 82 -2.52 7.77 3.05
N GLU A 83 -3.56 8.52 2.66
CA GLU A 83 -4.73 7.99 1.97
C GLU A 83 -4.38 7.62 0.54
N GLY A 84 -3.62 8.47 -0.15
CA GLY A 84 -3.11 8.18 -1.49
C GLY A 84 -2.18 6.97 -1.52
N PHE A 85 -1.27 6.84 -0.54
CA PHE A 85 -0.43 5.66 -0.39
C PHE A 85 -1.27 4.39 -0.23
N LYS A 86 -2.25 4.42 0.69
CA LYS A 86 -3.13 3.28 0.95
C LYS A 86 -3.94 2.90 -0.28
N LYS A 87 -4.51 3.88 -0.98
CA LYS A 87 -5.28 3.68 -2.21
C LYS A 87 -4.44 3.01 -3.28
N LEU A 88 -3.27 3.57 -3.61
CA LEU A 88 -2.36 3.03 -4.63
C LEU A 88 -1.88 1.61 -4.31
N MET A 89 -1.53 1.33 -3.05
CA MET A 89 -1.12 -0.01 -2.62
C MET A 89 -2.25 -1.03 -2.76
N LEU A 90 -3.47 -0.68 -2.34
CA LEU A 90 -4.62 -1.57 -2.47
C LEU A 90 -4.98 -1.81 -3.95
N GLU A 91 -4.94 -0.77 -4.78
CA GLU A 91 -5.17 -0.92 -6.22
C GLU A 91 -4.11 -1.79 -6.89
N MET A 92 -2.84 -1.60 -6.55
CA MET A 92 -1.74 -2.44 -7.02
C MET A 92 -1.95 -3.91 -6.64
N ILE A 93 -2.29 -4.18 -5.37
CA ILE A 93 -2.56 -5.53 -4.88
C ILE A 93 -3.74 -6.14 -5.65
N ASN A 94 -4.87 -5.43 -5.73
CA ASN A 94 -6.07 -5.89 -6.43
C ASN A 94 -5.81 -6.19 -7.91
N LYS A 95 -5.02 -5.36 -8.60
CA LYS A 95 -4.66 -5.57 -10.02
C LYS A 95 -3.64 -6.70 -10.21
N SER A 96 -2.79 -6.95 -9.22
CA SER A 96 -1.91 -8.12 -9.19
C SER A 96 -2.66 -9.44 -8.93
N ASP A 97 -3.85 -9.35 -8.31
CA ASP A 97 -4.71 -10.45 -7.92
C ASP A 97 -5.62 -11.01 -9.04
N LYS A 98 -5.09 -11.12 -10.27
CA LYS A 98 -5.42 -12.28 -11.12
C LYS A 98 -4.96 -13.63 -10.48
N THR A 99 -4.47 -13.59 -9.25
CA THR A 99 -4.23 -14.69 -8.32
C THR A 99 -5.06 -14.44 -7.05
N PRO A 100 -5.82 -15.40 -6.49
CA PRO A 100 -6.98 -15.06 -5.66
C PRO A 100 -6.62 -14.63 -4.22
N ILE A 101 -7.11 -13.45 -3.81
CA ILE A 101 -7.27 -13.04 -2.40
C ILE A 101 -8.03 -14.13 -1.66
N THR A 102 -7.45 -14.66 -0.59
CA THR A 102 -8.09 -15.73 0.19
C THR A 102 -9.43 -15.27 0.78
N ASN A 103 -10.38 -16.19 0.92
CA ASN A 103 -11.71 -15.89 1.49
C ASN A 103 -11.63 -15.31 2.91
N LYS A 104 -10.58 -15.65 3.67
CA LYS A 104 -10.32 -15.10 5.00
C LYS A 104 -10.05 -13.60 4.96
N THR A 105 -9.21 -13.16 4.03
CA THR A 105 -8.87 -11.73 3.86
C THR A 105 -10.06 -10.94 3.35
N LYS A 106 -10.86 -11.48 2.42
CA LYS A 106 -12.10 -10.85 1.94
C LYS A 106 -13.10 -10.62 3.08
N ASN A 107 -13.32 -11.64 3.91
CA ASN A 107 -14.22 -11.54 5.06
C ASN A 107 -13.74 -10.52 6.11
N TRP A 108 -12.42 -10.36 6.26
CA TRP A 108 -11.85 -9.38 7.18
C TRP A 108 -11.98 -7.94 6.66
N ILE A 109 -11.72 -7.70 5.37
CA ILE A 109 -11.94 -6.38 4.73
C ILE A 109 -13.42 -5.97 4.85
N HIS A 110 -14.34 -6.87 4.52
CA HIS A 110 -15.77 -6.63 4.63
C HIS A 110 -16.21 -6.30 6.07
N LYS A 111 -15.59 -6.90 7.09
CA LYS A 111 -15.84 -6.54 8.49
C LYS A 111 -15.33 -5.15 8.86
N LEU A 112 -14.19 -4.72 8.32
CA LEU A 112 -13.65 -3.40 8.60
C LEU A 112 -14.48 -2.29 7.95
N GLU A 113 -14.95 -2.50 6.72
CA GLU A 113 -15.78 -1.54 5.99
C GLU A 113 -17.15 -1.36 6.64
N ASN A 114 -17.77 -2.44 7.13
CA ASN A 114 -19.10 -2.38 7.77
C ASN A 114 -19.08 -1.91 9.24
N ASN A 115 -17.95 -2.01 9.93
CA ASN A 115 -17.83 -1.50 11.31
C ASN A 115 -17.66 0.03 11.35
N ASN A 116 -17.24 0.65 10.24
CA ASN A 116 -17.13 2.11 10.13
C ASN A 116 -18.46 2.80 9.77
N THR A 117 -19.51 2.03 9.44
CA THR A 117 -20.84 2.55 9.08
C THR A 117 -21.84 2.54 10.25
N GLN A 118 -21.48 2.01 11.42
CA GLN A 118 -22.34 1.94 12.61
C GLN A 118 -22.00 2.97 13.70
N THR A 119 -21.14 3.94 13.41
CA THR A 119 -20.81 5.05 14.32
C THR A 119 -21.14 6.39 13.68
N LEU A 120 -22.42 6.61 13.36
CA LEU A 120 -23.05 7.93 13.19
C LEU A 120 -24.48 7.86 13.74
#